data_AF-K5VIL4-F1
#
_entry.id   AF-K5VIL4-F1
#
_cell.length_a   1.000
_cell.length_b   1.000
_cell.length_c   1.000
_cell.angle_alpha   90.00
_cell.angle_beta   90.00
_cell.angle_gamma   90.00
#
_symmetry.space_group_name_H-M   'P 1'
#
loop_
_entity.id
_entity.type
_entity.pdbx_description
1 polymer ?
#
loop_
_entity_poly.entity_id
_entity_poly.type
_entity_poly.pdbx_seq_one_letter_code
_entity_poly.pdbx_strand_id
1 'polypeptide(L)'
;MTSSQPLVCVFLKLPPSHQLNSRIHKIAWNVFLPQLDRLNQALEAAWVAHPSSAAKNIWSEARKSAAEKMNSLLEVAYMNYDTASSFLYFLKSLLIGGGNSGAYKAVLSSARRAVRETVMAQEALLNFREDIRIAVSQITTLMSSGGNDISLFITESSASMLELATAVEECHALLEEHLEGLREVKRQRLDANDNQPSEEEFRMVHEKWLVLKESSGPEAYRWRALRRQMQKLGDNNEPVMTPNNPTSPTMPMDSLRSHKIPFWRKLFRRI
;
A
#
# COMPACT_ATOMS: atom_id res chain seq x y z
N MET A 1 36.26 6.67 -18.80
CA MET A 1 35.97 5.22 -18.94
C MET A 1 35.00 4.84 -17.83
N THR A 2 33.73 4.64 -18.16
CA THR A 2 32.74 4.15 -17.21
C THR A 2 33.01 2.66 -16.99
N SER A 3 33.44 2.27 -15.80
CA SER A 3 33.62 0.86 -15.46
C SER A 3 32.27 0.16 -15.56
N SER A 4 32.16 -0.89 -16.38
CA SER A 4 31.00 -1.77 -16.39
C SER A 4 30.82 -2.34 -14.98
N GLN A 5 29.74 -1.94 -14.31
CA GLN A 5 29.39 -2.52 -13.01
C GLN A 5 28.90 -3.95 -13.27
N PRO A 6 29.36 -4.95 -12.50
CA PRO A 6 28.86 -6.32 -12.63
C PRO A 6 27.34 -6.33 -12.55
N LEU A 7 26.71 -7.18 -13.36
CA LEU A 7 25.26 -7.34 -13.45
C LEU A 7 24.59 -7.42 -12.07
N VAL A 8 25.21 -8.16 -11.14
CA VAL A 8 24.75 -8.34 -9.76
C VAL A 8 24.96 -7.13 -8.86
N CYS A 9 25.99 -6.31 -9.10
CA CYS A 9 26.24 -5.11 -8.29
C CYS A 9 25.15 -4.05 -8.43
N VAL A 10 24.41 -4.05 -9.54
CA VAL A 10 23.25 -3.17 -9.72
C VAL A 10 21.97 -3.82 -9.16
N PHE A 11 21.84 -5.15 -9.23
CA PHE A 11 20.79 -5.88 -8.52
C PHE A 11 20.93 -5.81 -6.98
N LEU A 12 22.11 -5.49 -6.44
CA LEU A 12 22.32 -5.23 -5.00
C LEU A 12 21.59 -3.97 -4.49
N LYS A 13 21.27 -3.01 -5.37
CA LYS A 13 20.41 -1.84 -5.06
C LYS A 13 18.93 -2.23 -4.95
N LEU A 14 18.61 -3.48 -5.26
CA LEU A 14 17.27 -4.04 -5.27
C LEU A 14 17.21 -5.24 -4.31
N PRO A 15 16.01 -5.64 -3.88
CA PRO A 15 14.71 -5.08 -4.21
C PRO A 15 14.49 -3.67 -3.63
N PRO A 16 13.45 -2.95 -4.10
CA PRO A 16 12.92 -1.77 -3.41
C PRO A 16 12.64 -2.10 -1.94
N SER A 17 12.57 -1.07 -1.09
CA SER A 17 12.40 -1.22 0.36
C SER A 17 11.42 -2.33 0.73
N HIS A 18 11.90 -3.37 1.43
CA HIS A 18 11.09 -4.49 1.94
C HIS A 18 9.93 -4.04 2.84
N GLN A 19 9.95 -2.78 3.26
CA GLN A 19 8.92 -2.19 4.10
C GLN A 19 7.77 -1.58 3.30
N LEU A 20 7.85 -1.50 1.97
CA LEU A 20 6.81 -0.87 1.14
C LEU A 20 5.41 -1.42 1.46
N ASN A 21 5.21 -2.71 1.25
CA ASN A 21 3.91 -3.35 1.45
C ASN A 21 3.48 -3.24 2.93
N SER A 22 4.42 -3.39 3.88
CA SER A 22 4.14 -3.26 5.30
C SER A 22 3.67 -1.86 5.67
N ARG A 23 4.34 -0.82 5.17
CA ARG A 23 4.03 0.59 5.46
C ARG A 23 2.72 0.99 4.81
N ILE A 24 2.51 0.66 3.54
CA ILE A 24 1.24 0.93 2.86
C ILE A 24 0.09 0.21 3.57
N HIS A 25 0.25 -1.06 3.93
CA HIS A 25 -0.78 -1.78 4.69
C HIS A 25 -1.03 -1.12 6.06
N LYS A 26 0.01 -0.70 6.79
CA LYS A 26 -0.13 0.02 8.06
C LYS A 26 -0.86 1.35 7.89
N ILE A 27 -0.61 2.10 6.83
CA ILE A 27 -1.33 3.35 6.55
C ILE A 27 -2.80 3.05 6.26
N ALA A 28 -3.07 2.06 5.40
CA ALA A 28 -4.44 1.72 5.05
C ALA A 28 -5.25 1.20 6.25
N TRP A 29 -4.61 0.38 7.10
CA TRP A 29 -5.25 -0.19 8.28
C TRP A 29 -5.39 0.79 9.44
N ASN A 30 -4.37 1.62 9.70
CA ASN A 30 -4.34 2.48 10.89
C ASN A 30 -4.75 3.94 10.62
N VAL A 31 -4.87 4.33 9.35
CA VAL A 31 -5.30 5.69 8.97
C VAL A 31 -6.55 5.62 8.10
N PHE A 32 -6.48 5.02 6.90
CA PHE A 32 -7.63 5.07 5.98
C PHE A 32 -8.90 4.49 6.59
N LEU A 33 -8.85 3.26 7.10
CA LEU A 33 -10.02 2.62 7.70
C LEU A 33 -10.55 3.41 8.93
N PRO A 34 -9.73 3.76 9.94
CA PRO A 34 -10.21 4.56 11.07
C PRO A 34 -10.80 5.91 10.70
N GLN A 35 -10.25 6.62 9.70
CA GLN A 35 -10.83 7.89 9.27
C GLN A 35 -12.18 7.69 8.55
N LEU A 36 -12.34 6.63 7.77
CA LEU A 36 -13.65 6.27 7.22
C LEU A 36 -14.65 5.92 8.32
N ASP A 37 -14.22 5.22 9.36
CA ASP A 37 -15.11 4.87 10.49
C ASP A 37 -15.49 6.10 11.31
N ARG A 38 -14.55 7.05 11.50
CA ARG A 38 -14.81 8.34 12.13
C ARG A 38 -15.81 9.18 11.34
N LEU A 39 -15.66 9.23 10.01
CA LEU A 39 -16.62 9.88 9.12
C LEU A 39 -18.00 9.23 9.23
N ASN A 40 -18.06 7.89 9.28
CA ASN A 40 -19.31 7.17 9.49
C ASN A 40 -19.95 7.55 10.83
N GLN A 41 -19.19 7.57 11.92
CA GLN A 41 -19.71 7.93 13.25
C GLN A 41 -20.23 9.37 13.31
N ALA A 42 -19.50 10.31 12.72
CA ALA A 42 -19.94 11.71 12.64
C ALA A 42 -21.24 11.84 11.83
N LEU A 43 -21.36 11.05 10.76
CA LEU A 43 -22.57 11.01 9.93
C LEU A 43 -23.76 10.39 10.66
N GLU A 44 -23.56 9.27 11.36
CA GLU A 44 -24.60 8.63 12.21
C GLU A 44 -25.09 9.58 13.30
N ALA A 45 -24.17 10.28 13.98
CA ALA A 45 -24.53 11.27 14.99
C ALA A 45 -25.38 12.41 14.41
N ALA A 46 -25.02 12.88 13.22
CA ALA A 46 -25.78 13.92 12.52
C ALA A 46 -27.13 13.39 11.99
N TRP A 47 -27.23 12.10 11.65
CA TRP A 47 -28.49 11.45 11.24
C TRP A 47 -29.48 11.25 12.37
N VAL A 48 -29.03 10.96 13.59
CA VAL A 48 -29.94 10.88 14.75
C VAL A 48 -30.74 12.16 14.89
N ALA A 49 -30.13 13.31 14.61
CA ALA A 49 -30.80 14.60 14.57
C ALA A 49 -31.59 14.81 13.26
N HIS A 50 -31.03 14.37 12.11
CA HIS A 50 -31.56 14.68 10.78
C HIS A 50 -31.50 13.48 9.81
N PRO A 51 -32.48 12.57 9.86
CA PRO A 51 -32.47 11.36 9.03
C PRO A 51 -32.46 11.68 7.52
N SER A 52 -31.51 11.11 6.78
CA SER A 52 -31.42 11.27 5.33
C SER A 52 -30.95 9.98 4.65
N SER A 53 -31.88 9.27 4.00
CA SER A 53 -31.57 8.06 3.23
C SER A 53 -30.66 8.33 2.03
N ALA A 54 -30.79 9.52 1.41
CA ALA A 54 -29.92 9.95 0.31
C ALA A 54 -28.46 10.07 0.77
N ALA A 55 -28.21 10.68 1.94
CA ALA A 55 -26.87 10.76 2.51
C ALA A 55 -26.31 9.37 2.83
N LYS A 56 -27.15 8.44 3.31
CA LYS A 56 -26.72 7.06 3.62
C LYS A 56 -26.28 6.31 2.38
N ASN A 57 -27.01 6.47 1.28
CA ASN A 57 -26.66 5.87 0.00
C ASN A 57 -25.35 6.46 -0.55
N ILE A 58 -25.19 7.79 -0.54
CA ILE A 58 -23.95 8.46 -0.97
C ILE A 58 -22.75 7.94 -0.20
N TRP A 59 -22.86 7.85 1.14
CA TRP A 59 -21.77 7.37 1.97
C TRP A 59 -21.44 5.90 1.74
N SER A 60 -22.46 5.06 1.58
CA SER A 60 -22.29 3.63 1.27
C SER A 60 -21.59 3.41 -0.07
N GLU A 61 -21.94 4.17 -1.10
CA GLU A 61 -21.28 4.11 -2.40
C GLU A 61 -19.82 4.56 -2.31
N ALA A 62 -19.55 5.64 -1.59
CA ALA A 62 -18.20 6.15 -1.36
C ALA A 62 -17.32 5.11 -0.64
N ARG A 63 -17.83 4.45 0.40
CA ARG A 63 -17.12 3.36 1.11
C ARG A 63 -16.86 2.14 0.23
N LYS A 64 -17.85 1.74 -0.59
CA LYS A 64 -17.68 0.65 -1.56
C LYS A 64 -16.58 0.97 -2.57
N SER A 65 -16.64 2.17 -3.15
CA SER A 65 -15.64 2.69 -4.09
C SER A 65 -14.24 2.75 -3.47
N ALA A 66 -14.14 3.25 -2.23
CA ALA A 66 -12.89 3.29 -1.48
C ALA A 66 -12.27 1.90 -1.27
N ALA A 67 -13.08 0.91 -0.91
CA ALA A 67 -12.62 -0.45 -0.73
C ALA A 67 -12.18 -1.11 -2.04
N GLU A 68 -12.82 -0.80 -3.16
CA GLU A 68 -12.42 -1.28 -4.48
C GLU A 68 -11.05 -0.71 -4.89
N LYS A 69 -10.79 0.57 -4.61
CA LYS A 69 -9.51 1.23 -4.87
C LYS A 69 -8.35 0.64 -4.06
N MET A 70 -8.61 0.06 -2.89
CA MET A 70 -7.58 -0.67 -2.14
C MET A 70 -7.09 -1.94 -2.84
N ASN A 71 -7.85 -2.50 -3.80
CA ASN A 71 -7.35 -3.62 -4.59
C ASN A 71 -6.09 -3.24 -5.37
N SER A 72 -5.95 -1.99 -5.83
CA SER A 72 -4.76 -1.56 -6.55
C SER A 72 -3.49 -1.65 -5.68
N LEU A 73 -3.60 -1.41 -4.37
CA LEU A 73 -2.47 -1.60 -3.44
C LEU A 73 -2.14 -3.09 -3.22
N LEU A 74 -3.16 -3.95 -3.21
CA LEU A 74 -2.97 -5.40 -3.18
C LEU A 74 -2.28 -5.91 -4.45
N GLU A 75 -2.67 -5.41 -5.63
CA GLU A 75 -2.03 -5.77 -6.90
C GLU A 75 -0.55 -5.39 -6.93
N VAL A 76 -0.16 -4.26 -6.32
CA VAL A 76 1.27 -3.90 -6.15
C VAL A 76 2.00 -4.97 -5.31
N ALA A 77 1.41 -5.43 -4.22
CA ALA A 77 2.01 -6.51 -3.41
C ALA A 77 2.16 -7.81 -4.22
N TYR A 78 1.15 -8.20 -5.01
CA TYR A 78 1.25 -9.36 -5.89
C TYR A 78 2.33 -9.20 -6.96
N MET A 79 2.42 -8.04 -7.60
CA MET A 79 3.47 -7.79 -8.59
C MET A 79 4.87 -7.80 -7.98
N ASN A 80 5.01 -7.39 -6.71
CA ASN A 80 6.27 -7.51 -5.97
C ASN A 80 6.64 -8.97 -5.70
N TYR A 81 5.67 -9.78 -5.30
CA TYR A 81 5.85 -11.22 -5.15
C TYR A 81 6.26 -11.91 -6.47
N ASP A 82 5.58 -11.59 -7.57
CA ASP A 82 5.86 -12.15 -8.89
C ASP A 82 7.24 -11.72 -9.40
N THR A 83 7.59 -10.45 -9.22
CA THR A 83 8.90 -9.90 -9.60
C THR A 83 10.02 -10.58 -8.81
N ALA A 84 9.86 -10.72 -7.49
CA ALA A 84 10.83 -11.40 -6.65
C ALA A 84 10.98 -12.88 -7.00
N SER A 85 9.87 -13.58 -7.25
CA SER A 85 9.88 -14.97 -7.70
C SER A 85 10.58 -15.15 -9.05
N SER A 86 10.30 -14.26 -10.02
CA SER A 86 10.95 -14.27 -11.33
C SER A 86 12.46 -14.05 -11.20
N PHE A 87 12.87 -13.16 -10.30
CA PHE A 87 14.27 -12.83 -10.09
C PHE A 87 15.04 -13.96 -9.42
N LEU A 88 14.48 -14.58 -8.38
CA LEU A 88 15.08 -15.76 -7.74
C LEU A 88 15.22 -16.93 -8.72
N TYR A 89 14.24 -17.11 -9.62
CA TYR A 89 14.35 -18.08 -10.70
C TYR A 89 15.50 -17.77 -11.67
N PHE A 90 15.66 -16.50 -12.06
CA PHE A 90 16.78 -16.05 -12.89
C PHE A 90 18.14 -16.30 -12.22
N LEU A 91 18.28 -15.96 -10.94
CA LEU A 91 19.49 -16.25 -10.17
C LEU A 91 19.82 -17.75 -10.18
N LYS A 92 18.83 -18.61 -9.97
CA LYS A 92 19.01 -20.07 -10.03
C LYS A 92 19.45 -20.55 -11.42
N SER A 93 18.87 -19.99 -12.49
CA SER A 93 19.28 -20.31 -13.86
C SER A 93 20.72 -19.92 -14.16
N LEU A 94 21.19 -18.79 -13.62
CA LEU A 94 22.60 -18.38 -13.74
C LEU A 94 23.55 -19.36 -13.08
N LEU A 95 23.24 -19.84 -11.86
CA LEU A 95 24.10 -20.78 -11.12
C LEU A 95 24.26 -22.13 -11.83
N ILE A 96 23.20 -22.62 -12.49
CA ILE A 96 23.21 -23.95 -13.13
C ILE A 96 23.88 -23.91 -14.51
N GLY A 97 24.31 -22.73 -14.98
CA GLY A 97 24.92 -22.57 -16.31
C GLY A 97 23.93 -22.80 -17.47
N GLY A 98 22.63 -22.79 -17.18
CA GLY A 98 21.57 -22.93 -18.18
C GLY A 98 21.32 -21.63 -18.94
N GLY A 99 20.65 -21.74 -20.10
CA GLY A 99 20.24 -20.57 -20.89
C GLY A 99 19.42 -19.57 -20.05
N ASN A 100 20.00 -18.39 -19.77
CA ASN A 100 19.45 -17.41 -18.85
C ASN A 100 18.49 -16.39 -19.51
N SER A 101 18.40 -16.37 -20.85
CA SER A 101 17.65 -15.34 -21.58
C SER A 101 16.13 -15.40 -21.32
N GLY A 102 15.57 -16.61 -21.16
CA GLY A 102 14.16 -16.80 -20.83
C GLY A 102 13.82 -16.31 -19.42
N ALA A 103 14.66 -16.67 -18.45
CA ALA A 103 14.48 -16.24 -17.06
C ALA A 103 14.67 -14.72 -16.91
N TYR A 104 15.65 -14.14 -17.61
CA TYR A 104 15.84 -12.69 -17.66
C TYR A 104 14.64 -11.95 -18.28
N LYS A 105 14.09 -12.47 -19.39
CA LYS A 105 12.86 -11.93 -20.00
C LYS A 105 11.66 -11.98 -19.04
N ALA A 106 11.56 -13.02 -18.22
CA ALA A 106 10.51 -13.12 -17.21
C ALA A 106 10.64 -11.99 -16.16
N VAL A 107 11.85 -11.74 -15.64
CA VAL A 107 12.11 -10.60 -14.73
C VAL A 107 11.69 -9.28 -15.34
N LEU A 108 12.09 -9.01 -16.58
CA LEU A 108 11.73 -7.76 -17.27
C LEU A 108 10.22 -7.64 -17.51
N SER A 109 9.54 -8.74 -17.82
CA SER A 109 8.08 -8.77 -17.99
C SER A 109 7.37 -8.44 -16.69
N SER A 110 7.77 -9.09 -15.58
CA SER A 110 7.21 -8.84 -14.24
C SER A 110 7.47 -7.42 -13.77
N ALA A 111 8.69 -6.89 -13.94
CA ALA A 111 9.01 -5.50 -13.60
C ALA A 111 8.17 -4.49 -14.39
N ARG A 112 7.91 -4.74 -15.70
CA ARG A 112 7.03 -3.87 -16.50
C ARG A 112 5.58 -3.90 -16.00
N ARG A 113 5.08 -5.06 -15.57
CA ARG A 113 3.75 -5.17 -14.96
C ARG A 113 3.71 -4.42 -13.62
N ALA A 114 4.70 -4.63 -12.76
CA ALA A 114 4.82 -3.93 -11.48
C ALA A 114 4.80 -2.41 -11.63
N VAL A 115 5.50 -1.86 -12.64
CA VAL A 115 5.45 -0.42 -12.94
C VAL A 115 4.03 0.03 -13.26
N ARG A 116 3.30 -0.70 -14.12
CA ARG A 116 1.92 -0.34 -14.48
C ARG A 116 0.99 -0.37 -13.28
N GLU A 117 1.02 -1.45 -12.51
CA GLU A 117 0.15 -1.59 -11.33
C GLU A 117 0.47 -0.53 -10.26
N THR A 118 1.75 -0.16 -10.10
CA THR A 118 2.14 0.90 -9.16
C THR A 118 1.60 2.28 -9.57
N VAL A 119 1.63 2.60 -10.87
CA VAL A 119 1.02 3.84 -11.40
C VAL A 119 -0.50 3.82 -11.19
N MET A 120 -1.16 2.69 -11.50
CA MET A 120 -2.61 2.54 -11.26
C MET A 120 -2.96 2.68 -9.78
N ALA A 121 -2.10 2.20 -8.88
CA ALA A 121 -2.29 2.35 -7.44
C ALA A 121 -2.14 3.81 -6.97
N GLN A 122 -1.18 4.57 -7.52
CA GLN A 122 -1.07 6.01 -7.24
C GLN A 122 -2.34 6.75 -7.67
N GLU A 123 -2.84 6.48 -8.88
CA GLU A 123 -4.09 7.07 -9.38
C GLU A 123 -5.30 6.66 -8.52
N ALA A 124 -5.39 5.38 -8.14
CA ALA A 124 -6.46 4.88 -7.28
C ALA A 124 -6.49 5.57 -5.91
N LEU A 125 -5.33 5.92 -5.33
CA LEU A 125 -5.23 6.66 -4.07
C LEU A 125 -5.74 8.10 -4.20
N LEU A 126 -5.43 8.77 -5.31
CA LEU A 126 -5.94 10.12 -5.58
C LEU A 126 -7.46 10.10 -5.74
N ASN A 127 -7.98 9.16 -6.53
CA ASN A 127 -9.42 8.97 -6.71
C ASN A 127 -10.09 8.56 -5.38
N PHE A 128 -9.41 7.79 -4.52
CA PHE A 128 -9.93 7.43 -3.19
C PHE A 128 -10.18 8.68 -2.35
N ARG A 129 -9.19 9.58 -2.27
CA ARG A 129 -9.36 10.84 -1.54
C ARG A 129 -10.48 11.69 -2.12
N GLU A 130 -10.54 11.77 -3.45
CA GLU A 130 -11.48 12.64 -4.15
C GLU A 130 -12.93 12.16 -4.02
N ASP A 131 -13.18 10.86 -4.14
CA ASP A 131 -14.52 10.30 -3.95
C ASP A 131 -15.06 10.58 -2.54
N ILE A 132 -14.22 10.43 -1.51
CA ILE A 132 -14.61 10.73 -0.13
C ILE A 132 -14.90 12.23 0.03
N ARG A 133 -14.06 13.10 -0.56
CA ARG A 133 -14.26 14.56 -0.54
C ARG A 133 -15.60 14.95 -1.16
N ILE A 134 -15.91 14.38 -2.33
CA ILE A 134 -17.17 14.63 -3.06
C ILE A 134 -18.35 14.16 -2.22
N ALA A 135 -18.29 12.95 -1.67
CA ALA A 135 -19.35 12.40 -0.84
C ALA A 135 -19.62 13.27 0.40
N VAL A 136 -18.58 13.67 1.14
CA VAL A 136 -18.70 14.58 2.29
C VAL A 136 -19.33 15.92 1.89
N SER A 137 -18.92 16.49 0.75
CA SER A 137 -19.47 17.76 0.26
C SER A 137 -20.96 17.66 -0.10
N GLN A 138 -21.34 16.60 -0.79
CA GLN A 138 -22.74 16.32 -1.14
C GLN A 138 -23.60 16.14 0.11
N ILE A 139 -23.12 15.35 1.07
CA ILE A 139 -23.80 15.14 2.36
C ILE A 139 -23.94 16.46 3.12
N THR A 140 -22.88 17.26 3.20
CA THR A 140 -22.90 18.58 3.86
C THR A 140 -23.96 19.49 3.25
N THR A 141 -24.05 19.52 1.92
CA THR A 141 -25.04 20.31 1.17
C THR A 141 -26.46 19.82 1.46
N LEU A 142 -26.67 18.50 1.45
CA LEU A 142 -27.97 17.88 1.72
C LEU A 142 -28.45 18.17 3.15
N MET A 143 -27.55 18.20 4.13
CA MET A 143 -27.93 18.41 5.52
C MET A 143 -28.08 19.89 5.88
N SER A 144 -27.31 20.78 5.24
CA SER A 144 -27.39 22.24 5.44
C SER A 144 -28.70 22.85 4.94
N SER A 145 -29.30 22.29 3.88
CA SER A 145 -30.51 22.83 3.25
C SER A 145 -31.75 22.83 4.17
N GLY A 146 -31.71 22.07 5.27
CA GLY A 146 -32.78 22.00 6.27
C GLY A 146 -32.67 23.00 7.43
N GLY A 147 -31.67 23.89 7.45
CA GLY A 147 -31.44 24.80 8.60
C GLY A 147 -30.88 24.08 9.84
N ASN A 148 -30.34 22.89 9.64
CA ASN A 148 -29.84 22.00 10.68
C ASN A 148 -28.44 22.40 11.15
N ASP A 149 -28.17 22.29 12.46
CA ASP A 149 -26.81 22.45 12.98
C ASP A 149 -25.99 21.19 12.69
N ILE A 150 -25.13 21.28 11.68
CA ILE A 150 -24.18 20.22 11.29
C ILE A 150 -22.72 20.59 11.56
N SER A 151 -22.48 21.58 12.42
CA SER A 151 -21.14 22.11 12.72
C SER A 151 -20.16 21.01 13.18
N LEU A 152 -20.63 20.05 13.98
CA LEU A 152 -19.86 18.91 14.44
C LEU A 152 -19.42 18.02 13.26
N PHE A 153 -20.35 17.67 12.36
CA PHE A 153 -20.05 16.87 11.17
C PHE A 153 -19.03 17.57 10.26
N ILE A 154 -19.18 18.88 10.03
CA ILE A 154 -18.23 19.66 9.21
C ILE A 154 -16.83 19.65 9.83
N THR A 155 -16.74 19.83 11.15
CA THR A 155 -15.45 19.85 11.87
C THR A 155 -14.76 18.48 11.81
N GLU A 156 -15.48 17.42 12.14
CA GLU A 156 -14.97 16.04 12.13
C GLU A 156 -14.59 15.57 10.73
N SER A 157 -15.39 15.91 9.72
CA SER A 157 -15.09 15.58 8.34
C SER A 157 -13.89 16.33 7.79
N SER A 158 -13.73 17.62 8.13
CA SER A 158 -12.54 18.40 7.75
C SER A 158 -11.26 17.81 8.34
N ALA A 159 -11.27 17.43 9.62
CA ALA A 159 -10.13 16.78 10.26
C ALA A 159 -9.80 15.42 9.62
N SER A 160 -10.81 14.60 9.36
CA SER A 160 -10.64 13.29 8.73
C SER A 160 -10.10 13.39 7.30
N MET A 161 -10.60 14.36 6.52
CA MET A 161 -10.14 14.62 5.15
C MET A 161 -8.67 15.04 5.10
N LEU A 162 -8.20 15.82 6.09
CA LEU A 162 -6.80 16.21 6.18
C LEU A 162 -5.91 14.99 6.45
N GLU A 163 -6.26 14.16 7.42
CA GLU A 163 -5.52 12.93 7.75
C GLU A 163 -5.49 11.95 6.55
N LEU A 164 -6.62 11.80 5.84
CA LEU A 164 -6.68 11.00 4.62
C LEU A 164 -5.76 11.55 3.52
N ALA A 165 -5.75 12.87 3.32
CA ALA A 165 -4.89 13.51 2.31
C ALA A 165 -3.40 13.28 2.60
N THR A 166 -2.97 13.50 3.85
CA THR A 166 -1.59 13.27 4.27
C THR A 166 -1.18 11.81 4.12
N ALA A 167 -2.06 10.87 4.48
CA ALA A 167 -1.79 9.45 4.33
C ALA A 167 -1.72 9.00 2.85
N VAL A 168 -2.53 9.60 1.97
CA VAL A 168 -2.44 9.39 0.51
C VAL A 168 -1.10 9.90 -0.02
N GLU A 169 -0.65 11.07 0.40
CA GLU A 169 0.66 11.62 0.02
C GLU A 169 1.81 10.73 0.50
N GLU A 170 1.75 10.19 1.72
CA GLU A 170 2.76 9.25 2.22
C GLU A 170 2.79 7.96 1.39
N CYS A 171 1.63 7.36 1.10
CA CYS A 171 1.55 6.20 0.20
C CYS A 171 2.09 6.52 -1.20
N HIS A 172 1.78 7.69 -1.74
CA HIS A 172 2.26 8.11 -3.06
C HIS A 172 3.77 8.24 -3.10
N ALA A 173 4.39 8.83 -2.06
CA ALA A 173 5.85 8.94 -1.95
C ALA A 173 6.52 7.56 -1.88
N LEU A 174 5.93 6.62 -1.11
CA LEU A 174 6.41 5.23 -1.04
C LEU A 174 6.32 4.51 -2.40
N LEU A 175 5.22 4.71 -3.13
CA LEU A 175 5.04 4.14 -4.46
C LEU A 175 5.98 4.78 -5.49
N GLU A 176 6.30 6.07 -5.37
CA GLU A 176 7.25 6.72 -6.29
C GLU A 176 8.69 6.23 -6.05
N GLU A 177 9.10 6.06 -4.79
CA GLU A 177 10.39 5.42 -4.45
C GLU A 177 10.48 4.02 -5.07
N HIS A 178 9.38 3.26 -4.98
CA HIS A 178 9.28 1.94 -5.59
C HIS A 178 9.38 1.97 -7.12
N LEU A 179 8.69 2.92 -7.76
CA LEU A 179 8.75 3.12 -9.22
C LEU A 179 10.16 3.40 -9.70
N GLU A 180 10.92 4.25 -9.02
CA GLU A 180 12.28 4.54 -9.44
C GLU A 180 13.17 3.29 -9.36
N GLY A 181 13.00 2.48 -8.30
CA GLY A 181 13.67 1.18 -8.19
C GLY A 181 13.33 0.24 -9.36
N LEU A 182 12.06 0.14 -9.75
CA LEU A 182 11.63 -0.69 -10.87
C LEU A 182 12.07 -0.13 -12.24
N ARG A 183 12.13 1.19 -12.41
CA ARG A 183 12.64 1.83 -13.63
C ARG A 183 14.13 1.53 -13.81
N GLU A 184 14.89 1.49 -12.73
CA GLU A 184 16.30 1.12 -12.77
C GLU A 184 16.51 -0.32 -13.24
N VAL A 185 15.69 -1.28 -12.80
CA VAL A 185 15.70 -2.67 -13.34
C VAL A 185 15.56 -2.67 -14.86
N LYS A 186 14.65 -1.84 -15.40
CA LYS A 186 14.38 -1.82 -16.84
C LYS A 186 15.50 -1.22 -17.67
N ARG A 187 16.31 -0.32 -17.10
CA ARG A 187 17.45 0.31 -17.79
C ARG A 187 18.61 -0.66 -17.95
N GLN A 188 18.63 -1.76 -17.19
CA GLN A 188 19.70 -2.74 -17.24
C GLN A 188 19.67 -3.56 -18.54
N ARG A 189 20.87 -3.77 -19.09
CA ARG A 189 21.11 -4.67 -20.21
C ARG A 189 21.94 -5.83 -19.70
N LEU A 190 21.65 -7.02 -20.21
CA LEU A 190 22.50 -8.17 -19.98
C LEU A 190 23.70 -8.05 -20.93
N ASP A 191 24.85 -7.59 -20.44
CA ASP A 191 26.10 -7.67 -21.20
C ASP A 191 26.78 -9.00 -20.88
N ALA A 192 27.15 -9.74 -21.93
CA ALA A 192 27.83 -11.02 -21.80
C ALA A 192 29.28 -10.86 -21.30
N ASN A 193 29.83 -9.64 -21.35
CA ASN A 193 31.18 -9.31 -20.92
C ASN A 193 31.28 -8.83 -19.46
N ASP A 194 30.17 -8.81 -18.72
CA ASP A 194 30.20 -8.38 -17.32
C ASP A 194 30.92 -9.40 -16.43
N ASN A 195 31.69 -8.90 -15.46
CA ASN A 195 32.36 -9.74 -14.48
C ASN A 195 31.34 -10.62 -13.74
N GLN A 196 31.69 -11.89 -13.57
CA GLN A 196 30.87 -12.82 -12.80
C GLN A 196 30.79 -12.33 -11.34
N PRO A 197 29.59 -12.27 -10.74
CA PRO A 197 29.44 -11.93 -9.31
C PRO A 197 30.24 -12.85 -8.40
N SER A 198 30.70 -12.30 -7.27
CA SER A 198 31.19 -13.11 -6.16
C SER A 198 30.06 -13.89 -5.50
N GLU A 199 30.40 -14.96 -4.78
CA GLU A 199 29.45 -15.79 -4.03
C GLU A 199 28.77 -14.98 -2.92
N GLU A 200 29.50 -14.08 -2.26
CA GLU A 200 28.97 -13.19 -1.23
C GLU A 200 27.90 -12.24 -1.79
N GLU A 201 28.15 -11.64 -2.96
CA GLU A 201 27.19 -10.77 -3.63
C GLU A 201 25.94 -11.56 -4.04
N PHE A 202 26.13 -12.77 -4.57
CA PHE A 202 25.03 -13.63 -4.96
C PHE A 202 24.14 -13.97 -3.76
N ARG A 203 24.73 -14.41 -2.65
CA ARG A 203 24.00 -14.73 -1.41
C ARG A 203 23.25 -13.51 -0.87
N MET A 204 23.91 -12.35 -0.83
CA MET A 204 23.29 -11.12 -0.33
C MET A 204 22.07 -10.72 -1.18
N VAL A 205 22.22 -10.75 -2.51
CA VAL A 205 21.10 -10.44 -3.42
C VAL A 205 19.98 -11.47 -3.22
N HIS A 206 20.30 -12.76 -3.20
CA HIS A 206 19.32 -13.83 -3.02
C HIS A 206 18.50 -13.62 -1.74
N GLU A 207 19.15 -13.40 -0.59
CA GLU A 207 18.49 -13.17 0.69
C GLU A 207 17.56 -11.95 0.65
N LYS A 208 18.02 -10.83 0.10
CA LYS A 208 17.19 -9.62 -0.01
C LYS A 208 15.92 -9.85 -0.83
N TRP A 209 16.02 -10.54 -1.95
CA TRP A 209 14.87 -10.85 -2.81
C TRP A 209 13.94 -11.90 -2.20
N LEU A 210 14.49 -12.85 -1.43
CA LEU A 210 13.69 -13.79 -0.66
C LEU A 210 12.85 -13.07 0.40
N VAL A 211 13.43 -12.12 1.12
CA VAL A 211 12.71 -11.29 2.09
C VAL A 211 11.59 -10.48 1.42
N LEU A 212 11.84 -9.88 0.24
CA LEU A 212 10.77 -9.20 -0.50
C LEU A 212 9.66 -10.18 -0.88
N LYS A 213 10.01 -11.37 -1.40
CA LYS A 213 9.02 -12.38 -1.78
C LYS A 213 8.13 -12.77 -0.59
N GLU A 214 8.73 -13.09 0.55
CA GLU A 214 7.98 -13.48 1.76
C GLU A 214 7.09 -12.34 2.26
N SER A 215 7.63 -11.12 2.33
CA SER A 215 6.89 -9.93 2.77
C SER A 215 5.87 -9.41 1.76
N SER A 216 5.85 -9.95 0.53
CA SER A 216 4.86 -9.62 -0.52
C SER A 216 3.88 -10.76 -0.76
N GLY A 217 3.98 -11.85 0.00
CA GLY A 217 3.16 -13.04 -0.20
C GLY A 217 1.65 -12.75 -0.11
N PRO A 218 0.80 -13.55 -0.78
CA PRO A 218 -0.66 -13.37 -0.75
C PRO A 218 -1.28 -13.33 0.64
N GLU A 219 -0.67 -14.03 1.60
CA GLU A 219 -1.12 -14.11 2.99
C GLU A 219 -0.31 -13.23 3.95
N ALA A 220 0.68 -12.46 3.45
CA ALA A 220 1.56 -11.65 4.29
C ALA A 220 0.78 -10.55 5.03
N TYR A 221 -0.30 -10.06 4.43
CA TYR A 221 -1.18 -9.07 5.04
C TYR A 221 -2.64 -9.37 4.78
N ARG A 222 -3.50 -8.92 5.70
CA ARG A 222 -4.94 -9.17 5.67
C ARG A 222 -5.69 -8.22 4.73
N TRP A 223 -5.19 -8.02 3.51
CA TRP A 223 -5.77 -7.11 2.51
C TRP A 223 -7.25 -7.39 2.23
N ARG A 224 -7.63 -8.67 2.15
CA ARG A 224 -9.04 -9.07 1.96
C ARG A 224 -9.92 -8.68 3.16
N ALA A 225 -9.38 -8.74 4.37
CA ALA A 225 -10.11 -8.32 5.57
C ALA A 225 -10.24 -6.79 5.60
N LEU A 226 -9.17 -6.06 5.28
CA LEU A 226 -9.18 -4.60 5.18
C LEU A 226 -10.28 -4.12 4.21
N ARG A 227 -10.31 -4.70 3.01
CA ARG A 227 -11.35 -4.39 2.02
C ARG A 227 -12.76 -4.58 2.56
N ARG A 228 -13.04 -5.71 3.22
CA ARG A 228 -14.36 -5.98 3.82
C ARG A 228 -14.72 -4.95 4.88
N GLN A 229 -13.77 -4.57 5.73
CA GLN A 229 -14.00 -3.56 6.78
C GLN A 229 -14.28 -2.18 6.18
N MET A 230 -13.57 -1.80 5.12
CA MET A 230 -13.82 -0.52 4.44
C MET A 230 -15.21 -0.48 3.78
N GLN A 231 -15.76 -1.62 3.35
CA GLN A 231 -17.13 -1.70 2.82
C GLN A 231 -18.21 -1.67 3.90
N LYS A 232 -17.90 -2.07 5.13
CA LYS A 232 -18.90 -2.20 6.19
C LYS A 232 -19.39 -0.81 6.60
N LEU A 233 -20.67 -0.51 6.34
CA LEU A 233 -21.41 0.50 7.10
C LEU A 233 -21.64 -0.07 8.51
N GLY A 234 -21.55 0.76 9.54
CA GLY A 234 -21.64 0.36 10.94
C GLY A 234 -23.01 -0.17 11.39
N ASP A 235 -23.56 -1.17 10.72
CA ASP A 235 -24.69 -1.98 11.16
C ASP A 235 -24.17 -3.42 11.24
N ASN A 236 -23.76 -3.88 12.42
CA ASN A 236 -23.79 -5.29 12.86
C ASN A 236 -23.22 -5.40 14.27
N ASN A 237 -24.13 -5.53 15.24
CA ASN A 237 -23.96 -6.37 16.43
C ASN A 237 -23.77 -7.84 15.99
N GLU A 238 -22.67 -8.14 15.29
CA GLU A 238 -22.21 -9.52 15.19
C GLU A 238 -21.36 -9.81 16.43
N PRO A 239 -21.60 -10.92 17.13
CA PRO A 239 -20.76 -11.29 18.26
C PRO A 239 -19.34 -11.39 17.75
N VAL A 240 -18.41 -10.80 18.50
CA VAL A 240 -16.98 -11.01 18.35
C VAL A 240 -16.77 -12.52 18.22
N MET A 241 -16.56 -13.03 16.99
CA MET A 241 -16.06 -14.37 16.82
C MET A 241 -14.68 -14.37 17.46
N THR A 242 -14.59 -14.97 18.63
CA THR A 242 -13.34 -15.42 19.22
C THR A 242 -12.51 -16.08 18.12
N PRO A 243 -11.28 -15.62 17.87
CA PRO A 243 -10.44 -16.21 16.86
C PRO A 243 -10.10 -17.63 17.32
N ASN A 244 -10.69 -18.63 16.67
CA ASN A 244 -10.15 -19.98 16.72
C ASN A 244 -8.77 -19.92 16.08
N ASN A 245 -7.75 -20.21 16.88
CA ASN A 245 -6.37 -20.33 16.48
C ASN A 245 -6.23 -21.17 15.20
N PRO A 246 -5.45 -20.66 14.25
CA PRO A 246 -4.35 -21.45 13.76
C PRO A 246 -3.04 -20.70 13.99
N THR A 247 -2.07 -21.45 14.48
CA THR A 247 -0.68 -21.08 14.76
C THR A 247 -0.17 -20.02 13.80
N SER A 248 -0.05 -18.78 14.29
CA SER A 248 0.59 -17.68 13.57
C SER A 248 2.10 -17.97 13.46
N PRO A 249 2.78 -17.63 12.36
CA PRO A 249 4.22 -17.57 12.36
C PRO A 249 4.64 -16.44 13.29
N THR A 250 5.46 -16.78 14.27
CA THR A 250 6.06 -15.89 15.26
C THR A 250 6.74 -14.72 14.56
N MET A 251 6.15 -13.53 14.61
CA MET A 251 6.89 -12.30 14.32
C MET A 251 7.99 -12.13 15.38
N PRO A 252 9.22 -11.72 14.99
CA PRO A 252 10.25 -11.36 15.96
C PRO A 252 9.77 -10.14 16.75
N MET A 253 9.49 -10.36 18.03
CA MET A 253 9.29 -9.33 19.04
C MET A 253 10.66 -8.79 19.45
N ASP A 254 11.24 -7.91 18.63
CA ASP A 254 12.40 -7.12 19.05
C ASP A 254 12.12 -5.62 18.98
N SER A 255 12.19 -5.00 20.16
CA SER A 255 12.18 -3.56 20.48
C SER A 255 10.84 -2.81 20.59
N LEU A 256 9.99 -3.27 21.52
CA LEU A 256 9.11 -2.40 22.29
C LEU A 256 9.96 -1.43 23.15
N ARG A 257 10.37 -0.29 22.58
CA ARG A 257 10.61 1.03 23.23
C ARG A 257 11.41 1.94 22.31
N SER A 258 10.71 2.68 21.48
CA SER A 258 11.22 3.93 20.93
C SER A 258 10.03 4.85 20.74
N HIS A 259 9.84 5.81 21.65
CA HIS A 259 8.99 6.97 21.44
C HIS A 259 9.61 7.82 20.32
N LYS A 260 9.51 7.36 19.07
CA LYS A 260 9.88 8.16 17.90
C LYS A 260 8.63 8.88 17.42
N ILE A 261 8.59 10.17 17.76
CA ILE A 261 7.72 11.17 17.16
C ILE A 261 7.77 10.99 15.63
N PRO A 262 6.62 10.87 14.94
CA PRO A 262 6.58 10.78 13.49
C PRO A 262 7.38 11.92 12.85
N PHE A 263 8.16 11.61 11.81
CA PHE A 263 9.09 12.54 11.16
C PHE A 263 8.44 13.91 10.83
N TRP A 264 7.17 13.93 10.43
CA TRP A 264 6.45 15.16 10.09
C TRP A 264 6.06 16.04 11.28
N ARG A 265 5.90 15.49 12.50
CA ARG A 265 5.73 16.31 13.73
C ARG A 265 6.98 17.13 14.05
N LYS A 266 8.14 16.84 13.45
CA LYS A 266 9.34 17.70 13.54
C LYS A 266 9.32 18.85 12.53
N LEU A 267 8.63 18.71 11.40
CA LEU A 267 8.55 19.77 10.38
C LEU A 267 7.58 20.89 10.77
N PHE A 268 6.48 20.58 11.46
CA PHE A 268 5.43 21.57 11.79
C PHE A 268 5.49 22.12 13.22
N ARG A 269 6.58 21.88 13.97
CA ARG A 269 6.80 22.47 15.32
C ARG A 269 7.69 23.71 15.34
N ARG A 270 8.08 24.23 14.17
CA ARG A 270 8.76 25.51 14.02
C ARG A 270 8.03 26.37 12.99
N ILE A 271 6.81 26.78 13.36
CA ILE A 271 6.20 28.04 12.93
C ILE A 271 5.62 28.65 14.20
#